data_AF-A0AAV4K280-F1
#
_entry.id   AF-A0AAV4K280-F1
#
_cell.length_a   1.000
_cell.length_b   1.000
_cell.length_c   1.000
_cell.angle_alpha   90.00
_cell.angle_beta   90.00
_cell.angle_gamma   90.00
#
_symmetry.space_group_name_H-M   'P 1'
#
loop_
_entity.id
_entity.type
_entity.pdbx_description
1 polymer ?
#
loop_
_entity_poly.entity_id
_entity_poly.type
_entity_poly.pdbx_seq_one_letter_code
_entity_poly.pdbx_strand_id
1 'polypeptide(L)'
;MRYNNIHHIHTAPYHPSSNGLAERSVETYKSSLRKMTRGTVHEKADRFLFKYRTTPHSTTGITPAELMFNRKIKTRLVMIHDSVAKNVTKSQMNEKLYHDKHSKAREITVQDPVLVKSFTSSHPKYMPGEVVKQTGPVSFQV
;
A
#
# COMPACT_ATOMS: atom_id res chain seq x y z
N MET A 1 38.07 -5.93 0.17
CA MET A 1 37.25 -5.21 -0.83
C MET A 1 37.31 -5.82 -2.23
N ARG A 2 38.47 -6.26 -2.73
CA ARG A 2 38.58 -6.88 -4.07
C ARG A 2 37.83 -8.21 -4.23
N TYR A 3 37.74 -9.01 -3.17
CA TYR A 3 37.00 -10.29 -3.19
C TYR A 3 35.48 -10.13 -3.46
N ASN A 4 34.92 -8.96 -3.12
CA ASN A 4 33.51 -8.65 -3.36
C ASN A 4 33.32 -7.75 -4.60
N ASN A 5 34.35 -7.58 -5.45
CA ASN A 5 34.36 -6.65 -6.59
C ASN A 5 34.02 -5.20 -6.21
N ILE A 6 34.45 -4.75 -5.02
CA ILE A 6 34.26 -3.37 -4.57
C ILE A 6 35.51 -2.55 -4.90
N HIS A 7 35.34 -1.49 -5.68
CA HIS A 7 36.37 -0.50 -5.97
C HIS A 7 36.41 0.56 -4.86
N HIS A 8 37.55 0.70 -4.20
CA HIS A 8 37.76 1.71 -3.18
C HIS A 8 38.24 3.01 -3.83
N ILE A 9 37.39 4.04 -3.83
CA ILE A 9 37.73 5.36 -4.35
C ILE A 9 38.14 6.24 -3.16
N HIS A 10 39.32 6.87 -3.25
CA HIS A 10 39.84 7.74 -2.19
C HIS A 10 39.69 9.21 -2.58
N THR A 11 39.47 10.05 -1.58
CA THR A 11 39.56 11.51 -1.72
C THR A 11 40.98 11.98 -1.44
N ALA A 12 41.35 13.14 -1.98
CA ALA A 12 42.65 13.72 -1.71
C ALA A 12 42.87 13.95 -0.19
N PRO A 13 44.10 13.79 0.31
CA PRO A 13 44.44 14.16 1.68
C PRO A 13 44.07 15.61 1.97
N TYR A 14 43.58 15.89 3.18
CA TYR A 14 43.18 17.23 3.62
C TYR A 14 42.10 17.91 2.76
N HIS A 15 41.32 17.14 1.99
CA HIS A 15 40.22 17.65 1.16
C HIS A 15 38.85 17.09 1.60
N PRO A 16 38.38 17.44 2.82
CA PRO A 16 37.13 16.92 3.41
C PRO A 16 35.89 17.23 2.57
N SER A 17 35.91 18.38 1.87
CA SER A 17 34.83 18.82 0.98
C SER A 17 34.49 17.82 -0.13
N SER A 18 35.45 17.02 -0.61
CA SER A 18 35.19 15.96 -1.60
C SER A 18 34.27 14.86 -1.07
N ASN A 19 34.22 14.64 0.25
CA ASN A 19 33.32 13.69 0.89
C ASN A 19 32.26 14.39 1.76
N GLY A 20 31.89 15.63 1.38
CA GLY A 20 31.05 16.49 2.19
C GLY A 20 29.69 15.90 2.56
N LEU A 21 29.11 15.03 1.72
CA LEU A 21 27.86 14.32 2.04
C LEU A 21 28.02 13.38 3.24
N ALA A 22 29.11 12.61 3.29
CA ALA A 22 29.37 11.74 4.42
C ALA A 22 29.64 12.58 5.69
N GLU A 23 30.40 13.66 5.58
CA GLU A 23 30.67 14.54 6.71
C GLU A 23 29.41 15.21 7.26
N ARG A 24 28.54 15.70 6.37
CA ARG A 24 27.25 16.26 6.74
C ARG A 24 26.34 15.23 7.41
N SER A 25 26.41 13.97 7.00
CA SER A 25 25.69 12.88 7.65
C SER A 25 26.18 12.65 9.09
N VAL A 26 27.49 12.72 9.31
CA VAL A 26 28.11 12.60 10.66
C VAL A 26 27.73 13.78 11.54
N GLU A 27 27.73 15.00 11.00
CA GLU A 27 27.28 16.20 11.73
C GLU A 27 25.82 16.06 12.17
N THR A 28 24.94 15.63 11.24
CA THR A 28 23.53 15.39 11.51
C THR A 28 23.33 14.33 12.60
N TYR A 29 24.10 13.25 12.53
CA TYR A 29 24.11 12.19 13.55
C TYR A 29 24.48 12.74 14.93
N LYS A 30 25.61 13.44 15.03
CA LYS A 30 26.08 14.06 16.28
C LYS A 30 25.06 15.04 16.85
N SER A 31 24.47 15.88 16.01
CA SER A 31 23.41 16.83 16.40
C SER A 31 22.19 16.10 16.97
N SER A 32 21.78 14.99 16.36
CA SER A 32 20.69 14.17 16.87
C SER A 32 21.02 13.51 18.21
N LEU A 33 22.22 12.94 18.35
CA LEU A 33 22.67 12.32 19.60
C LEU A 33 22.68 13.30 20.78
N ARG A 34 23.14 14.55 20.56
CA ARG A 34 23.12 15.62 21.58
C ARG A 34 21.71 15.89 22.10
N LYS A 35 20.68 15.71 21.28
CA LYS A 35 19.26 15.89 21.67
C LYS A 35 18.68 14.68 22.41
N MET A 36 19.36 13.53 22.42
CA MET A 36 18.88 12.31 23.06
C MET A 36 19.44 12.16 24.48
N THR A 37 18.56 12.28 25.47
CA THR A 37 18.93 12.20 26.89
C THR A 37 18.95 10.76 27.43
N ARG A 38 18.16 9.85 26.88
CA ARG A 38 17.97 8.48 27.38
C ARG A 38 18.41 7.37 26.40
N GLY A 39 18.84 6.26 26.97
CA GLY A 39 19.22 5.02 26.28
C GLY A 39 20.73 4.82 26.13
N THR A 40 21.13 3.61 25.78
CA THR A 40 22.50 3.24 25.45
C THR A 40 22.95 3.89 24.13
N VAL A 41 24.25 3.83 23.83
CA VAL A 41 24.79 4.34 22.56
C VAL A 41 24.14 3.62 21.37
N HIS A 42 23.97 2.30 21.45
CA HIS A 42 23.32 1.51 20.40
C HIS A 42 21.85 1.91 20.21
N GLU A 43 21.08 2.02 21.30
CA GLU A 43 19.68 2.42 21.21
C GLU A 43 19.51 3.83 20.61
N LYS A 44 20.42 4.75 20.93
CA LYS A 44 20.42 6.10 20.35
C LYS A 44 20.77 6.05 18.85
N ALA A 45 21.71 5.21 18.45
CA ALA A 45 22.06 4.98 17.05
C ALA A 45 20.87 4.42 16.25
N ASP A 46 20.20 3.39 16.77
CA ASP A 46 19.04 2.78 16.13
C ASP A 46 17.88 3.77 16.02
N ARG A 47 17.61 4.53 17.08
CA ARG A 47 16.59 5.57 17.08
C ARG A 47 16.90 6.69 16.09
N PHE A 48 18.16 7.07 15.96
CA PHE A 48 18.60 8.03 14.95
C PHE A 48 18.36 7.48 13.55
N LEU A 49 18.85 6.28 13.25
CA LEU A 49 18.74 5.66 11.94
C LEU A 49 17.27 5.51 11.52
N PHE A 50 16.41 5.09 12.45
CA PHE A 50 14.98 5.01 12.21
C PHE A 50 14.37 6.36 11.87
N LYS A 51 14.66 7.41 12.67
CA LYS A 51 14.16 8.77 12.39
C LYS A 51 14.67 9.30 11.05
N TYR A 52 15.97 9.25 10.82
CA TYR A 52 16.58 9.74 9.59
C TYR A 52 15.99 9.07 8.34
N ARG A 53 15.78 7.74 8.38
CA ARG A 53 15.21 6.99 7.25
C ARG A 53 13.72 7.26 7.01
N THR A 54 12.99 7.74 8.02
CA THR A 54 11.52 7.93 7.96
C THR A 54 11.11 9.40 7.85
N THR A 55 12.04 10.34 8.02
CA THR A 55 11.81 11.78 7.84
C THR A 55 12.10 12.17 6.38
N PRO A 56 11.19 12.89 5.70
CA PRO A 56 11.45 13.42 4.36
C PRO A 56 12.71 14.29 4.34
N HIS A 57 13.58 14.07 3.35
CA HIS A 57 14.78 14.88 3.19
C HIS A 57 14.42 16.26 2.60
N SER A 58 15.06 17.33 3.08
CA SER A 58 14.69 18.71 2.72
C SER A 58 14.78 19.00 1.22
N THR A 59 15.79 18.45 0.54
CA THR A 59 16.01 18.67 -0.89
C THR A 59 15.05 17.87 -1.78
N THR A 60 14.76 16.61 -1.43
CA THR A 60 14.01 15.70 -2.31
C THR A 60 12.53 15.60 -1.95
N GLY A 61 12.15 16.00 -0.73
CA GLY A 61 10.79 15.81 -0.20
C GLY A 61 10.41 14.34 0.04
N ILE A 62 11.32 13.40 -0.25
CA ILE A 62 11.09 11.94 -0.14
C ILE A 62 11.97 11.41 1.01
N THR A 63 11.48 10.38 1.70
CA THR A 63 12.23 9.76 2.80
C THR A 63 13.40 8.91 2.26
N PRO A 64 14.56 8.84 2.96
CA PRO A 64 15.68 8.00 2.52
C PRO A 64 15.32 6.51 2.39
N ALA A 65 14.43 6.00 3.25
CA ALA A 65 13.94 4.63 3.12
C ALA A 65 13.13 4.41 1.84
N GLU A 66 12.30 5.37 1.46
CA GLU A 66 11.51 5.30 0.23
C GLU A 66 12.41 5.38 -1.01
N LEU A 67 13.45 6.23 -0.99
CA LEU A 67 14.47 6.25 -2.05
C LEU A 67 15.20 4.91 -2.18
N MET A 68 15.48 4.23 -1.06
CA MET A 68 16.21 2.96 -1.05
C MET A 68 15.35 1.76 -1.47
N PHE A 69 14.10 1.70 -1.02
CA PHE A 69 13.22 0.53 -1.21
C PHE A 69 12.10 0.76 -2.22
N ASN A 70 12.01 1.95 -2.81
CA ASN A 70 10.96 2.38 -3.72
C ASN A 70 9.53 2.14 -3.17
N ARG A 71 9.37 2.24 -1.84
CA ARG A 71 8.09 2.07 -1.15
C ARG A 71 8.09 2.83 0.18
N LYS A 72 6.92 3.31 0.60
CA LYS A 72 6.76 3.91 1.91
C LYS A 72 6.83 2.85 3.01
N ILE A 73 7.75 3.01 3.95
CA ILE A 73 7.80 2.16 5.15
C ILE A 73 6.63 2.55 6.06
N LYS A 74 5.92 1.53 6.57
CA LYS A 74 4.85 1.73 7.55
C LYS A 74 5.45 2.26 8.85
N THR A 75 5.16 3.52 9.14
CA THR A 75 5.43 4.16 10.42
C THR A 75 4.12 4.58 11.07
N ARG A 76 4.13 4.95 12.36
CA ARG A 76 2.92 5.42 13.04
C ARG A 76 2.25 6.59 12.31
N LEU A 77 3.03 7.55 11.81
CA LEU A 77 2.51 8.70 11.08
C LEU A 77 1.92 8.29 9.72
N VAL A 78 2.60 7.42 8.99
CA VAL A 78 2.11 6.91 7.70
C VAL A 78 0.81 6.12 7.89
N MET A 79 0.69 5.31 8.95
CA MET A 79 -0.55 4.55 9.21
C MET A 79 -1.75 5.43 9.54
N ILE A 80 -1.54 6.62 10.12
CA ILE A 80 -2.62 7.58 10.38
C ILE A 80 -3.11 8.21 9.07
N HIS A 81 -2.19 8.50 8.14
CA HIS A 81 -2.49 9.18 6.88
C HIS A 81 -2.99 8.23 5.79
N ASP A 82 -2.38 7.05 5.67
CA ASP A 82 -2.68 6.06 4.64
C ASP A 82 -3.70 5.05 5.17
N SER A 83 -4.94 5.49 5.30
CA SER A 83 -6.05 4.56 5.48
C SER A 83 -6.35 3.90 4.13
N VAL A 84 -5.56 2.88 3.78
CA VAL A 84 -5.81 2.00 2.63
C VAL A 84 -7.27 1.50 2.64
N ALA A 85 -7.81 1.21 3.82
CA ALA A 85 -9.21 0.84 4.01
C ALA A 85 -10.19 1.90 3.44
N LYS A 86 -9.94 3.20 3.69
CA LYS A 86 -10.76 4.30 3.14
C LYS A 86 -10.68 4.39 1.62
N ASN A 87 -9.50 4.14 1.05
CA ASN A 87 -9.34 4.16 -0.41
C ASN A 87 -10.06 2.96 -1.06
N VAL A 88 -9.96 1.79 -0.44
CA VAL A 88 -10.67 0.58 -0.88
C VAL A 88 -12.18 0.75 -0.74
N THR A 89 -12.69 1.21 0.40
CA THR A 89 -14.14 1.44 0.59
C THR A 89 -14.67 2.50 -0.37
N LYS A 90 -13.92 3.58 -0.62
CA LYS A 90 -14.28 4.58 -1.63
C LYS A 90 -14.33 3.97 -3.03
N SER A 91 -13.37 3.14 -3.40
CA SER A 91 -13.36 2.45 -4.70
C SER A 91 -14.55 1.51 -4.83
N GLN A 92 -14.83 0.70 -3.82
CA GLN A 92 -15.98 -0.21 -3.78
C GLN A 92 -17.33 0.53 -3.82
N MET A 93 -17.45 1.65 -3.09
CA MET A 93 -18.65 2.50 -3.16
C MET A 93 -18.85 3.09 -4.55
N ASN A 94 -17.78 3.58 -5.18
CA ASN A 94 -17.85 4.09 -6.53
C ASN A 94 -18.28 3.00 -7.51
N GLU A 95 -17.69 1.81 -7.43
CA GLU A 95 -18.05 0.65 -8.25
C GLU A 95 -19.53 0.29 -8.10
N LYS A 96 -20.05 0.25 -6.85
CA LYS A 96 -21.47 0.07 -6.59
C LYS A 96 -22.32 1.18 -7.24
N LEU A 97 -21.96 2.45 -7.06
CA LEU A 97 -22.70 3.58 -7.64
C LEU A 97 -22.76 3.52 -9.17
N TYR A 98 -21.65 3.14 -9.82
CA TYR A 98 -21.62 2.97 -11.27
C TYR A 98 -22.46 1.78 -11.72
N HIS A 99 -22.42 0.66 -11.00
CA HIS A 99 -23.27 -0.50 -11.27
C HIS A 99 -24.75 -0.15 -11.11
N ASP A 100 -25.13 0.50 -10.02
CA ASP A 100 -26.52 0.86 -9.71
C ASP A 100 -27.09 1.87 -10.72
N LYS A 101 -26.28 2.76 -11.30
CA LYS A 101 -26.70 3.67 -12.39
C LYS A 101 -27.17 2.95 -13.66
N HIS A 102 -26.59 1.78 -13.96
CA HIS A 102 -26.92 1.00 -15.15
C HIS A 102 -27.79 -0.21 -14.83
N SER A 103 -28.03 -0.49 -13.55
CA SER A 103 -28.89 -1.56 -13.09
C SER A 103 -30.36 -1.16 -13.20
N LYS A 104 -31.18 -2.03 -13.79
CA LYS A 104 -32.63 -1.94 -13.68
C LYS A 104 -33.07 -2.82 -12.52
N ALA A 105 -33.85 -2.26 -11.59
CA ALA A 105 -34.49 -3.06 -10.56
C ALA A 105 -35.38 -4.12 -11.24
N ARG A 106 -35.16 -5.39 -10.89
CA ARG A 106 -36.00 -6.51 -11.30
C ARG A 106 -36.62 -7.08 -10.03
N GLU A 107 -37.92 -6.88 -9.88
CA GLU A 107 -38.71 -7.57 -8.87
C GLU A 107 -39.21 -8.85 -9.53
N ILE A 108 -38.73 -9.99 -9.03
CA ILE A 108 -39.17 -11.32 -9.47
C ILE A 108 -39.96 -11.89 -8.31
N THR A 109 -41.20 -12.30 -8.58
CA THR A 109 -42.11 -12.87 -7.61
C THR A 109 -42.23 -14.38 -7.78
N VAL A 110 -42.71 -15.04 -6.74
CA VAL A 110 -43.00 -16.49 -6.79
C VAL A 110 -44.09 -16.71 -7.83
N GLN A 111 -43.95 -17.76 -8.65
CA GLN A 111 -44.76 -18.07 -9.84
C GLN A 111 -44.43 -17.32 -11.13
N ASP A 112 -43.42 -16.43 -11.13
CA ASP A 112 -42.99 -15.80 -12.38
C ASP A 112 -42.27 -16.81 -13.30
N PRO A 113 -42.62 -16.85 -14.61
CA PRO A 113 -41.90 -17.66 -15.58
C PRO A 113 -40.53 -17.05 -15.89
N VAL A 114 -39.47 -17.83 -15.70
CA VAL A 114 -38.08 -17.41 -15.88
C VAL A 114 -37.33 -18.39 -16.79
N LEU A 115 -36.25 -17.91 -17.39
CA LEU A 115 -35.34 -18.75 -18.18
C LEU A 115 -34.13 -19.14 -17.33
N VAL A 116 -33.98 -20.44 -17.07
CA VAL A 116 -32.85 -21.03 -16.35
C VAL A 116 -31.77 -21.42 -17.34
N LYS A 117 -30.53 -21.01 -17.08
CA LYS A 117 -29.40 -21.37 -17.92
C LYS A 117 -29.02 -22.85 -17.71
N SER A 118 -29.13 -23.67 -18.75
CA SER A 118 -28.63 -25.06 -18.71
C SER A 118 -27.12 -25.07 -18.94
N PHE A 119 -26.40 -25.86 -18.15
CA PHE A 119 -24.96 -26.11 -18.31
C PHE A 119 -24.66 -27.45 -19.00
N THR A 120 -25.71 -28.20 -19.37
CA THR A 120 -25.57 -29.48 -20.08
C THR A 120 -25.71 -29.29 -21.58
N SER A 121 -24.89 -29.98 -22.37
CA SER A 121 -24.92 -29.93 -23.84
C SER A 121 -26.14 -30.63 -24.46
N SER A 122 -26.87 -31.41 -23.67
CA SER A 122 -28.08 -32.12 -24.11
C SER A 122 -29.32 -31.24 -24.18
N HIS A 123 -29.27 -30.03 -23.62
CA HIS A 123 -30.40 -29.10 -23.57
C HIS A 123 -30.03 -27.73 -24.13
N PRO A 124 -31.02 -26.93 -24.58
CA PRO A 124 -30.79 -25.55 -24.99
C PRO A 124 -30.17 -24.73 -23.85
N LYS A 125 -29.34 -23.74 -24.21
CA LYS A 125 -28.60 -22.88 -23.27
C LYS A 125 -29.50 -22.20 -22.22
N TYR A 126 -30.78 -21.98 -22.54
CA TYR A 126 -31.80 -21.47 -21.63
C TYR A 126 -33.05 -22.34 -21.72
N MET A 127 -33.58 -22.75 -20.58
CA MET A 127 -34.80 -23.55 -20.45
C MET A 127 -35.85 -22.80 -19.62
N PRO A 128 -37.14 -22.93 -19.92
CA PRO A 128 -38.19 -22.35 -19.10
C PRO A 128 -38.26 -23.03 -17.72
N GLY A 129 -38.50 -22.24 -16.68
CA GLY A 129 -38.75 -22.66 -15.30
C GLY A 129 -39.62 -21.63 -14.58
N GLU A 130 -40.10 -21.96 -13.39
CA GLU A 130 -40.99 -21.12 -12.60
C GLU A 130 -40.39 -20.90 -11.21
N VAL A 131 -40.40 -19.66 -10.72
CA VAL A 131 -39.84 -19.37 -9.40
C VAL A 131 -40.69 -19.98 -8.31
N VAL A 132 -40.16 -21.00 -7.62
CA VAL A 132 -40.84 -21.72 -6.53
C VAL A 132 -40.73 -20.97 -5.21
N LYS A 133 -39.58 -20.36 -4.93
CA LYS A 133 -39.33 -19.66 -3.65
C LYS A 133 -38.17 -18.67 -3.75
N GLN A 134 -38.30 -17.53 -3.09
CA GLN A 134 -37.17 -16.61 -2.88
C GLN A 134 -36.32 -17.06 -1.68
N THR A 135 -35.04 -17.35 -1.91
CA THR A 135 -34.08 -17.77 -0.87
C THR A 135 -33.16 -16.64 -0.41
N GLY A 136 -33.11 -15.53 -1.15
CA GLY A 136 -32.37 -14.32 -0.79
C GLY A 136 -32.77 -13.12 -1.64
N PRO A 137 -32.17 -11.94 -1.42
CA PRO A 137 -32.57 -10.70 -2.12
C PRO A 137 -32.50 -10.80 -3.65
N VAL A 138 -31.56 -11.59 -4.17
CA VAL A 138 -31.35 -11.84 -5.62
C VAL A 138 -31.19 -13.34 -5.91
N SER A 139 -31.67 -14.20 -5.03
CA SER A 139 -31.50 -15.65 -5.13
C SER A 139 -32.86 -16.33 -5.03
N PHE A 140 -33.14 -17.19 -6.01
CA PHE A 140 -34.43 -17.84 -6.19
C PHE A 140 -34.21 -19.33 -6.44
N GLN A 141 -35.12 -20.13 -5.93
CA GLN A 141 -35.27 -21.53 -6.27
C GLN A 141 -36.27 -21.61 -7.43
N VAL A 142 -35.84 -22.26 -8.52
CA VAL A 142 -36.58 -22.47 -9.77
C VAL A 142 -36.67 -23.96 -10.02
#